data_AF-A0A7V8G8C7-F1
#
_entry.id   AF-A0A7V8G8C7-F1
#
_cell.length_a   1.000
_cell.length_b   1.000
_cell.length_c   1.000
_cell.angle_alpha   90.00
_cell.angle_beta   90.00
_cell.angle_gamma   90.00
#
_symmetry.space_group_name_H-M   'P 1'
#
loop_
_entity.id
_entity.type
_entity.pdbx_description
1 polymer ?
#
loop_
_entity_poly.entity_id
_entity_poly.type
_entity_poly.pdbx_seq_one_letter_code
_entity_poly.pdbx_strand_id
1 'polypeptide(L)'
;MRGAGGYQMFGVTPAPIFDPAQRLPYLKELMVFFRPGDIVKWKPIDRTEYDRQVAQVEAGDYTLRIAPVSFSLQEFLADPDGYNQQLLKVLHGD
;
A
#
# COMPACT_ATOMS: atom_id res chain seq x y z
N MET A 1 -6.77 9.65 15.43
CA MET A 1 -7.46 10.87 14.93
C MET A 1 -8.81 10.44 14.36
N ARG A 2 -9.92 11.10 14.69
CA ARG A 2 -11.19 10.94 13.96
C ARG A 2 -11.30 12.13 13.01
N GLY A 3 -10.98 11.94 11.74
CA GLY A 3 -11.22 12.95 10.71
C GLY A 3 -12.67 12.87 10.26
N ALA A 4 -13.31 14.00 9.97
CA ALA A 4 -14.58 13.99 9.25
C ALA A 4 -14.31 13.42 7.84
N GLY A 5 -15.01 12.36 7.46
CA GLY A 5 -14.89 11.72 6.15
C GLY A 5 -16.15 11.98 5.32
N GLY A 6 -16.01 12.64 4.18
CA GLY A 6 -17.09 12.86 3.20
C GLY A 6 -17.08 11.88 2.03
N TYR A 7 -16.07 11.01 1.94
CA TYR A 7 -15.95 10.00 0.90
C TYR A 7 -16.83 8.78 1.20
N GLN A 8 -17.28 8.11 0.13
CA GLN A 8 -17.96 6.83 0.23
C GLN A 8 -16.95 5.76 0.68
N MET A 9 -17.33 4.98 1.69
CA MET A 9 -16.46 3.96 2.30
C MET A 9 -16.65 2.62 1.58
N PHE A 10 -15.65 2.19 0.82
CA PHE A 10 -15.67 0.89 0.11
C PHE A 10 -15.03 -0.27 0.90
N GLY A 11 -14.23 0.03 1.92
CA GLY A 11 -13.52 -0.98 2.70
C GLY A 11 -12.54 -0.40 3.71
N VAL A 12 -11.78 -1.28 4.35
CA VAL A 12 -10.76 -0.94 5.35
C VAL A 12 -9.52 -1.83 5.18
N THR A 13 -8.34 -1.28 5.44
CA THR A 13 -7.05 -1.98 5.38
C THR A 13 -6.57 -2.32 6.79
N PRO A 14 -5.89 -3.46 7.01
CA PRO A 14 -5.38 -3.82 8.33
C PRO A 14 -4.17 -2.97 8.74
N ALA A 15 -3.41 -2.45 7.76
CA ALA A 15 -2.21 -1.66 7.98
C ALA A 15 -2.51 -0.16 8.03
N PRO A 16 -2.03 0.57 9.06
CA PRO A 16 -2.13 2.03 9.11
C PRO A 16 -1.12 2.66 8.14
N ILE A 17 -1.53 3.78 7.52
CA ILE A 17 -0.69 4.58 6.62
C ILE A 17 -0.06 5.79 7.31
N PHE A 18 -0.34 5.97 8.61
CA PHE A 18 0.17 7.04 9.44
C PHE A 18 0.40 6.51 10.86
N ASP A 19 1.63 6.66 11.37
CA ASP A 19 1.99 6.32 12.75
C ASP A 19 3.01 7.34 13.28
N PRO A 20 2.59 8.34 14.08
CA PRO A 20 3.50 9.34 14.64
C PRO A 20 4.47 8.75 15.67
N ALA A 21 4.17 7.57 16.23
CA ALA A 21 5.08 6.84 17.11
C ALA A 21 6.06 5.95 16.34
N GLN A 22 5.91 5.83 15.01
CA GLN A 22 6.78 5.07 14.10
C GLN A 22 7.11 3.67 14.64
N ARG A 23 6.11 2.94 15.14
CA ARG A 23 6.29 1.61 15.74
C ARG A 23 6.52 0.55 14.68
N LEU A 24 5.86 0.70 13.53
CA LEU A 24 5.90 -0.25 12.42
C LEU A 24 7.19 -0.10 11.59
N PRO A 25 7.78 -1.22 11.11
CA PRO A 25 9.03 -1.19 10.36
C PRO A 25 8.99 -0.28 9.13
N TYR A 26 7.89 -0.31 8.37
CA TYR A 26 7.72 0.47 7.13
C TYR A 26 7.39 1.96 7.36
N LEU A 27 7.35 2.42 8.62
CA LEU A 27 7.13 3.83 8.99
C LEU A 27 8.31 4.41 9.78
N LYS A 28 9.46 3.72 9.85
CA LYS A 28 10.62 4.18 10.64
C LYS A 28 11.29 5.43 10.08
N GLU A 29 11.26 5.64 8.77
CA GLU A 29 11.85 6.81 8.13
C GLU A 29 10.90 8.01 8.11
N LEU A 30 9.62 7.75 7.81
CA LEU A 30 8.58 8.77 7.71
C LEU A 30 7.33 8.27 8.44
N MET A 31 6.74 9.12 9.28
CA MET A 31 5.49 8.80 9.99
C MET A 31 4.27 8.67 9.06
N VAL A 32 4.39 9.12 7.80
CA VAL A 32 3.38 8.99 6.74
C VAL A 32 3.93 8.03 5.68
N PHE A 33 3.14 7.03 5.32
CA PHE A 33 3.58 5.95 4.43
C PHE A 33 3.81 6.42 2.99
N PHE A 34 2.85 7.16 2.42
CA PHE A 34 2.87 7.52 1.01
C PHE A 34 3.72 8.75 0.72
N ARG A 35 4.40 8.72 -0.42
CA ARG A 35 5.03 9.86 -1.07
C ARG A 35 4.18 10.28 -2.29
N PRO A 36 4.22 11.57 -2.70
CA PRO A 36 3.60 11.98 -3.95
C PRO A 36 4.13 11.17 -5.13
N GLY A 37 3.22 10.61 -5.93
CA GLY A 37 3.56 9.78 -7.09
C GLY A 37 3.59 8.27 -6.81
N ASP A 38 3.41 7.83 -5.57
CA ASP A 38 3.28 6.40 -5.27
C ASP A 38 2.06 5.80 -5.98
N ILE A 39 2.24 4.58 -6.49
CA ILE A 39 1.19 3.79 -7.15
C ILE A 39 0.67 2.74 -6.16
N VAL A 40 -0.65 2.69 -5.96
CA VAL A 40 -1.28 1.77 -5.00
C VAL A 40 -2.04 0.67 -5.72
N LYS A 41 -1.70 -0.59 -5.41
CA LYS A 41 -2.46 -1.77 -5.85
C LYS A 41 -3.12 -2.45 -4.66
N TRP A 42 -4.45 -2.49 -4.66
CA TRP A 42 -5.22 -3.23 -3.67
C TRP A 42 -5.24 -4.73 -3.98
N LYS A 43 -5.02 -5.56 -2.95
CA LYS A 43 -5.24 -7.00 -2.98
C LYS A 43 -6.50 -7.30 -2.16
N PRO A 44 -7.54 -7.93 -2.74
CA PRO A 44 -8.68 -8.38 -1.95
C PRO A 44 -8.23 -9.45 -0.95
N ILE A 45 -8.73 -9.34 0.27
CA ILE A 45 -8.54 -10.32 1.34
C ILE A 45 -9.90 -10.60 1.98
N ASP A 46 -10.06 -11.80 2.53
CA ASP A 46 -11.24 -12.12 3.33
C ASP A 46 -11.10 -11.61 4.77
N ARG A 47 -12.14 -11.86 5.57
CA ARG A 47 -12.19 -11.43 6.97
C ARG A 47 -11.13 -12.12 7.84
N THR A 48 -10.89 -13.41 7.63
CA THR A 48 -9.93 -14.18 8.41
C THR A 48 -8.51 -13.66 8.21
N GLU A 49 -8.15 -13.39 6.95
CA GLU A 49 -6.86 -12.80 6.61
C GLU A 49 -6.75 -11.36 7.13
N TYR A 50 -7.82 -10.57 7.10
CA TYR A 50 -7.84 -9.24 7.69
C TYR A 50 -7.52 -9.28 9.20
N ASP A 51 -8.25 -10.09 9.98
CA ASP A 51 -8.06 -10.18 11.43
C ASP A 51 -6.65 -10.68 11.78
N ARG A 52 -6.12 -11.64 11.01
CA ARG A 52 -4.74 -12.10 11.14
C ARG A 52 -3.73 -10.97 10.92
N GLN A 53 -3.89 -10.18 9.86
CA GLN A 53 -2.98 -9.07 9.57
C GLN A 53 -3.07 -7.94 10.58
N VAL A 54 -4.26 -7.65 11.14
CA VAL A 54 -4.40 -6.68 12.25
C VAL A 54 -3.58 -7.12 13.45
N ALA A 55 -3.63 -8.40 13.85
CA ALA A 55 -2.83 -8.90 14.95
C ALA A 55 -1.31 -8.79 14.67
N GLN A 56 -0.88 -9.03 13.42
CA GLN A 56 0.52 -8.83 13.03
C GLN A 56 0.96 -7.36 13.08
N VAL A 57 0.07 -6.43 12.72
CA VAL A 57 0.32 -4.99 12.83
C VAL A 57 0.47 -4.59 14.30
N GLU A 58 -0.39 -5.09 15.19
CA GLU A 58 -0.31 -4.83 16.63
C GLU A 58 0.98 -5.39 17.25
N ALA A 59 1.44 -6.55 16.78
CA ALA A 59 2.70 -7.16 17.20
C ALA A 59 3.95 -6.46 16.61
N GLY A 60 3.79 -5.65 15.56
CA GLY A 60 4.91 -5.02 14.85
C GLY A 60 5.58 -5.91 13.79
N ASP A 61 5.01 -7.08 13.50
CA ASP A 61 5.54 -8.12 12.61
C ASP A 61 4.95 -8.08 11.20
N TYR A 62 4.20 -7.01 10.88
CA TYR A 62 3.59 -6.82 9.57
C TYR A 62 4.48 -6.00 8.64
N THR A 63 4.63 -6.46 7.40
CA THR A 63 5.34 -5.75 6.34
C THR A 63 4.43 -5.56 5.12
N LEU A 64 4.56 -4.38 4.48
CA LEU A 64 3.90 -4.10 3.21
C LEU A 64 4.79 -4.56 2.06
N ARG A 65 4.16 -5.04 0.97
CA ARG A 65 4.87 -5.30 -0.29
C ARG A 65 5.11 -3.97 -0.98
N ILE A 66 6.38 -3.59 -1.10
CA ILE A 66 6.83 -2.31 -1.66
C ILE A 66 7.94 -2.63 -2.66
N ALA A 67 7.87 -2.03 -3.84
CA ALA A 67 8.91 -2.12 -4.85
C ALA A 67 9.19 -0.73 -5.44
N PRO A 68 10.46 -0.31 -5.56
CA PRO A 68 10.80 0.93 -6.23
C PRO A 68 10.54 0.79 -7.73
N VAL A 69 9.93 1.82 -8.33
CA VAL A 69 9.69 1.88 -9.78
C VAL A 69 9.80 3.32 -10.28
N SER A 70 10.22 3.49 -11.53
CA SER A 70 10.16 4.78 -12.22
C SER A 70 8.99 4.77 -13.19
N PHE A 71 8.06 5.72 -13.03
CA PHE A 71 6.90 5.84 -13.90
C PHE A 71 7.21 6.70 -15.13
N SER A 72 6.86 6.21 -16.32
CA SER A 72 6.93 6.94 -17.58
C SER A 72 5.53 7.11 -18.16
N LEU A 73 5.04 8.35 -18.19
CA LEU A 73 3.74 8.67 -18.80
C LEU A 73 3.72 8.31 -20.29
N GLN A 74 4.84 8.54 -21.00
CA GLN A 74 4.93 8.27 -22.43
C GLN A 74 4.80 6.76 -22.72
N GLU A 75 5.50 5.92 -21.96
CA GLU A 75 5.43 4.46 -22.12
C GLU A 75 4.06 3.92 -21.72
N PHE A 76 3.48 4.44 -20.62
CA PHE A 76 2.13 4.08 -20.21
C PHE A 76 1.09 4.42 -21.29
N LEU A 77 1.17 5.60 -21.92
CA LEU A 77 0.23 5.99 -22.97
C LEU A 77 0.42 5.19 -24.27
N ALA A 78 1.61 4.68 -24.54
CA ALA A 78 1.91 3.87 -25.72
C ALA A 78 1.34 2.44 -25.62
N ASP A 79 1.38 1.83 -24.43
CA ASP A 79 0.81 0.51 -24.15
C ASP A 79 0.38 0.39 -22.67
N PRO A 80 -0.84 0.85 -22.32
CA PRO A 80 -1.30 0.85 -20.93
C PRO A 80 -1.37 -0.55 -20.30
N ASP A 81 -1.78 -1.55 -21.08
CA ASP A 81 -1.95 -2.92 -20.58
C ASP A 81 -0.59 -3.59 -20.35
N GLY A 82 0.32 -3.48 -21.31
CA GLY A 82 1.69 -3.99 -21.16
C GLY A 82 2.44 -3.29 -20.04
N TYR A 83 2.30 -1.97 -19.90
CA TYR A 83 2.92 -1.21 -18.83
C TYR A 83 2.41 -1.64 -17.44
N ASN A 84 1.09 -1.82 -17.29
CA ASN A 84 0.51 -2.34 -16.05
C ASN A 84 1.02 -3.74 -15.70
N GLN A 85 1.20 -4.62 -16.69
CA GLN A 85 1.81 -5.93 -16.47
C GLN A 85 3.25 -5.83 -15.98
N GLN A 86 4.04 -4.91 -16.53
CA GLN A 86 5.41 -4.65 -16.07
C GLN A 86 5.44 -4.14 -14.62
N LEU A 87 4.58 -3.18 -14.26
CA LEU A 87 4.45 -2.70 -12.88
C LEU A 87 4.10 -3.83 -11.90
N LEU A 88 3.20 -4.74 -12.29
CA LEU A 88 2.83 -5.88 -11.47
C LEU A 88 3.97 -6.89 -11.30
N LYS A 89 4.73 -7.16 -12.37
CA LYS A 89 5.95 -8.00 -12.31
C LYS A 89 6.97 -7.44 -11.33
N VAL A 90 7.26 -6.14 -11.41
CA VAL A 90 8.14 -5.44 -10.46
C VAL A 90 7.64 -5.58 -9.02
N LEU A 91 6.33 -5.41 -8.80
CA LEU A 91 5.74 -5.52 -7.46
C LEU A 91 5.83 -6.94 -6.89
N HIS A 92 5.65 -7.97 -7.72
CA HIS A 92 5.57 -9.37 -7.29
C HIS A 92 6.92 -10.11 -7.32
N GLY A 93 7.92 -9.58 -8.04
CA GLY A 93 9.23 -10.19 -8.20
C GLY A 93 9.29 -11.27 -9.29
N ASP A 94 8.41 -11.17 -10.30
CA ASP A 94 8.28 -12.10 -11.44
C ASP A 94 8.99 -11.62 -12.71
#